data_AF-A0A5J6P424-F1
#
_entry.id   AF-A0A5J6P424-F1
#
_cell.length_a   1.000
_cell.length_b   1.000
_cell.length_c   1.000
_cell.angle_alpha   90.00
_cell.angle_beta   90.00
_cell.angle_gamma   90.00
#
_symmetry.space_group_name_H-M   'P 1'
#
loop_
_entity.id
_entity.type
_entity.pdbx_description
1 polymer ?
#
loop_
_entity_poly.entity_id
_entity_poly.type
_entity_poly.pdbx_seq_one_letter_code
_entity_poly.pdbx_strand_id
1 'polypeptide(L)'
;MSSFYEIIELINGDVALARADDENSEPLVTIRFSSESLAFLGEEKFNVAKAMIEAGMDAAGDIADQQAEAMLEDLTETQSEAEKLMLH
;
A
#
# COMPACT_ATOMS: atom_id res chain seq x y z
N MET A 1 5.56 16.71 -7.24
CA MET A 1 6.28 15.72 -8.06
C MET A 1 5.73 14.36 -7.67
N SER A 2 5.43 13.48 -8.63
CA SER A 2 5.07 12.09 -8.31
C SER A 2 6.33 11.39 -7.81
N SER A 3 6.34 10.92 -6.56
CA SER A 3 7.43 10.08 -6.09
C SER A 3 7.32 8.73 -6.78
N PHE A 4 8.44 8.24 -7.31
CA PHE A 4 8.56 6.89 -7.82
C PHE A 4 8.95 5.96 -6.69
N TYR A 5 8.43 4.73 -6.72
CA TYR A 5 8.81 3.68 -5.79
C TYR A 5 9.60 2.60 -6.50
N GLU A 6 10.57 2.04 -5.81
CA GLU A 6 11.39 0.96 -6.31
C GLU A 6 11.47 -0.18 -5.29
N ILE A 7 11.66 -1.39 -5.82
CA ILE A 7 11.88 -2.59 -5.01
C ILE A 7 13.39 -2.84 -4.97
N ILE A 8 13.96 -2.78 -3.76
CA ILE A 8 15.40 -2.91 -3.52
C ILE A 8 15.69 -4.09 -2.58
N GLU A 9 16.90 -4.62 -2.68
CA GLU A 9 17.42 -5.57 -1.68
C GLU A 9 18.28 -4.80 -0.67
N LEU A 10 17.94 -4.95 0.60
CA LEU A 10 18.68 -4.35 1.71
C LEU A 10 19.96 -5.14 2.00
N ILE A 11 20.91 -4.52 2.70
CA ILE A 11 22.20 -5.14 3.06
C ILE A 11 22.03 -6.43 3.87
N ASN A 12 20.95 -6.55 4.63
CA ASN A 12 20.61 -7.74 5.41
C ASN A 12 19.93 -8.86 4.59
N GLY A 13 19.69 -8.64 3.29
CA GLY A 13 19.06 -9.59 2.36
C GLY A 13 17.54 -9.53 2.29
N ASP A 14 16.90 -8.64 3.05
CA ASP A 14 15.46 -8.37 2.99
C ASP A 14 15.10 -7.59 1.72
N VAL A 15 13.86 -7.73 1.27
CA VAL A 15 13.34 -6.97 0.12
C VAL A 15 12.48 -5.83 0.62
N ALA A 16 12.68 -4.63 0.09
CA ALA A 16 12.00 -3.44 0.55
C ALA A 16 11.40 -2.63 -0.61
N LEU A 17 10.26 -2.00 -0.36
CA LEU A 17 9.68 -0.97 -1.23
C LEU A 17 10.09 0.39 -0.69
N ALA A 18 10.88 1.15 -1.44
CA ALA A 18 11.44 2.43 -1.02
C ALA A 18 11.12 3.54 -2.02
N ARG A 19 11.28 4.79 -1.57
CA ARG A 19 11.17 5.97 -2.43
C ARG A 19 12.45 6.10 -3.26
N ALA A 20 12.30 6.19 -4.58
CA ALA A 20 13.43 6.34 -5.49
C ALA A 20 14.06 7.76 -5.43
N ASP A 21 13.35 8.74 -4.86
CA ASP A 21 13.83 10.12 -4.73
C ASP A 21 14.54 10.40 -3.39
N ASP A 22 14.55 9.44 -2.45
CA ASP A 22 15.22 9.57 -1.16
C ASP A 22 15.73 8.23 -0.62
N GLU A 23 17.01 7.95 -0.86
CA GLU A 23 17.72 6.76 -0.39
C GLU A 23 17.82 6.68 1.15
N ASN A 24 17.63 7.79 1.87
CA ASN A 24 17.64 7.81 3.34
C ASN A 24 16.24 7.69 3.94
N SER A 25 15.20 7.62 3.11
CA SER A 25 13.83 7.46 3.59
C SER A 25 13.61 6.08 4.18
N GLU A 26 12.75 6.01 5.20
CA GLU A 26 12.30 4.73 5.75
C GLU A 26 11.51 3.97 4.66
N PRO A 27 11.82 2.68 4.42
CA PRO A 27 11.05 1.89 3.47
C PRO A 27 9.58 1.82 3.84
N LEU A 28 8.71 1.84 2.83
CA LEU A 28 7.27 1.75 3.02
C LEU A 28 6.87 0.35 3.50
N VAL A 29 7.56 -0.67 3.00
CA VAL A 29 7.34 -2.08 3.32
C VAL A 29 8.69 -2.78 3.31
N THR A 30 8.92 -3.67 4.27
CA THR A 30 10.06 -4.60 4.28
C THR A 30 9.55 -6.03 4.42
N ILE A 31 10.00 -6.91 3.52
CA ILE A 31 9.66 -8.33 3.49
C ILE A 31 10.90 -9.13 3.85
N ARG A 32 10.80 -9.86 4.96
CA ARG A 32 11.81 -10.81 5.41
C ARG A 32 11.32 -12.23 5.25
N PHE A 33 12.01 -13.01 4.43
CA PHE A 33 11.80 -14.45 4.34
C PHE A 33 12.53 -15.17 5.46
N SER A 34 11.94 -16.26 5.96
CA SER A 34 12.64 -17.15 6.90
C SER A 34 13.78 -17.88 6.18
N SER A 35 14.75 -18.39 6.93
CA SER A 35 15.84 -19.21 6.35
C SER A 35 15.33 -20.43 5.60
N GLU A 36 14.22 -21.02 6.05
CA GLU A 36 13.56 -22.14 5.38
C GLU A 36 12.95 -21.72 4.03
N SER A 37 12.22 -20.60 4.00
CA SER A 37 11.69 -20.05 2.74
C SER A 37 12.81 -19.69 1.77
N LEU A 38 13.91 -19.10 2.24
CA LEU A 38 15.05 -18.76 1.39
C LEU A 38 15.73 -20.01 0.80
N ALA A 39 15.84 -21.09 1.56
CA ALA A 39 16.39 -22.36 1.06
C ALA A 39 15.52 -22.96 -0.06
N PHE A 40 14.22 -22.73 -0.02
CA PHE A 40 13.28 -23.17 -1.05
C PHE A 40 13.23 -22.24 -2.25
N LEU A 41 13.17 -20.92 -2.01
CA LEU A 41 12.97 -19.90 -3.05
C LEU A 41 14.26 -19.57 -3.81
N GLY A 42 15.42 -19.61 -3.16
CA GLY A 42 16.70 -19.25 -3.79
C GLY A 42 16.64 -17.86 -4.44
N GLU A 43 16.98 -17.81 -5.73
CA GLU A 43 16.97 -16.57 -6.53
C GLU A 43 15.55 -16.05 -6.83
N GLU A 44 14.52 -16.89 -6.71
CA GLU A 44 13.12 -16.50 -6.96
C GLU A 44 12.52 -15.64 -5.83
N LYS A 45 13.24 -15.44 -4.72
CA LYS A 45 12.77 -14.62 -3.58
C LYS A 45 12.31 -13.22 -4.03
N PHE A 46 12.99 -12.64 -5.02
CA PHE A 46 12.70 -11.28 -5.51
C PHE A 46 11.40 -11.25 -6.30
N ASN A 47 11.15 -12.25 -7.15
CA ASN A 47 9.91 -12.37 -7.91
C ASN A 47 8.70 -12.57 -6.98
N VAL A 48 8.88 -13.39 -5.93
CA VAL A 48 7.84 -13.58 -4.90
C VAL A 48 7.57 -12.28 -4.13
N ALA A 49 8.61 -11.60 -3.66
CA ALA A 49 8.45 -10.33 -2.95
C ALA A 49 7.76 -9.27 -3.82
N LYS A 50 8.11 -9.18 -5.11
CA LYS A 50 7.46 -8.29 -6.07
C LYS A 50 5.96 -8.59 -6.17
N ALA A 51 5.58 -9.85 -6.37
CA ALA A 51 4.17 -10.23 -6.45
C ALA A 51 3.40 -9.91 -5.15
N MET A 52 4.04 -10.07 -3.98
CA MET A 52 3.43 -9.69 -2.69
C MET A 52 3.23 -8.19 -2.58
N ILE A 53 4.18 -7.38 -3.06
CA ILE A 53 4.08 -5.92 -3.06
C ILE A 53 2.98 -5.45 -4.01
N GLU A 54 2.93 -5.99 -5.23
CA GLU A 54 1.88 -5.68 -6.22
C GLU A 54 0.49 -5.97 -5.64
N ALA A 55 0.27 -7.15 -5.07
CA ALA A 55 -0.98 -7.51 -4.43
C ALA A 55 -1.32 -6.59 -3.23
N GLY A 56 -0.31 -6.17 -2.46
CA GLY A 56 -0.50 -5.23 -1.36
C GLY A 56 -0.88 -3.82 -1.84
N MET A 57 -0.34 -3.37 -2.97
CA MET A 57 -0.71 -2.09 -3.59
C MET A 57 -2.15 -2.10 -4.09
N ASP A 58 -2.57 -3.17 -4.77
CA ASP A 58 -3.94 -3.33 -5.24
C ASP A 58 -4.92 -3.29 -4.06
N ALA A 59 -4.64 -4.06 -3.00
CA ALA A 59 -5.47 -4.05 -1.80
C ALA A 59 -5.52 -2.67 -1.11
N ALA A 60 -4.41 -1.94 -1.08
CA ALA A 60 -4.38 -0.58 -0.52
C ALA A 60 -5.21 0.40 -1.35
N GLY A 61 -5.21 0.26 -2.68
CA GLY A 61 -6.06 1.01 -3.60
C GLY A 61 -7.54 0.77 -3.32
N ASP A 62 -7.95 -0.51 -3.27
CA ASP A 62 -9.34 -0.89 -2.98
C ASP A 62 -9.83 -0.33 -1.64
N ILE A 63 -8.99 -0.36 -0.60
CA ILE A 63 -9.32 0.21 0.72
C ILE A 63 -9.49 1.72 0.63
N ALA A 64 -8.60 2.41 -0.09
CA ALA A 64 -8.67 3.87 -0.25
C ALA A 64 -9.95 4.29 -1.00
N ASP A 65 -10.31 3.56 -2.05
CA ASP A 65 -11.53 3.82 -2.83
C ASP A 65 -12.78 3.60 -1.97
N GLN A 66 -12.85 2.49 -1.23
CA GLN A 66 -13.95 2.23 -0.29
C GLN A 66 -14.09 3.31 0.79
N GLN A 67 -12.97 3.81 1.32
CA GLN A 67 -12.98 4.90 2.30
C GLN A 67 -13.48 6.21 1.68
N ALA A 68 -13.07 6.52 0.45
CA ALA A 68 -13.54 7.71 -0.26
C ALA A 68 -15.04 7.64 -0.55
N GLU A 69 -15.55 6.48 -0.98
CA GLU A 69 -16.98 6.24 -1.20
C GLU A 69 -17.79 6.40 0.08
N ALA A 70 -17.35 5.79 1.19
CA ALA A 70 -18.01 5.91 2.49
C ALA A 70 -18.06 7.36 2.99
N MET A 71 -16.98 8.12 2.81
CA MET A 71 -16.95 9.55 3.16
C MET A 71 -17.91 10.38 2.31
N LEU A 72 -18.05 10.07 1.02
CA LEU A 72 -19.00 10.73 0.14
C LEU A 72 -20.44 10.45 0.56
N GLU A 73 -20.76 9.20 0.91
CA GLU A 73 -22.10 8.80 1.36
C GLU A 73 -22.51 9.55 2.64
N ASP A 74 -21.64 9.61 3.66
CA ASP A 74 -21.88 10.36 4.90
C ASP A 74 -22.12 11.87 4.65
N LEU A 75 -21.35 12.47 3.74
CA LEU A 75 -21.55 13.87 3.34
C LEU A 75 -22.89 14.10 2.63
N THR A 76 -23.38 13.12 1.87
CA THR A 76 -24.69 13.23 1.19
C THR A 76 -25.85 13.03 2.15
N GLU A 77 -25.75 12.10 3.10
CA GLU A 77 -26.78 11.87 4.11
C GLU A 77 -26.95 13.10 5.01
N THR A 78 -25.84 13.67 5.48
CA THR A 78 -25.85 14.87 6.33
C THR A 78 -26.44 16.10 5.64
N GLN A 79 -26.20 16.29 4.34
CA GLN A 79 -26.86 17.34 3.55
C GLN A 79 -28.37 17.11 3.43
N SER A 80 -28.77 15.87 3.14
CA SER A 80 -30.20 15.53 2.99
C SER A 80 -31.01 15.76 4.27
N GLU A 81 -30.44 15.42 5.43
CA GLU A 81 -31.07 15.66 6.74
C GLU A 81 -31.16 17.16 7.05
N ALA A 82 -30.13 17.94 6.71
CA ALA A 82 -30.16 19.39 6.89
C ALA A 82 -31.22 20.08 6.02
N GLU A 83 -31.34 19.69 4.75
CA GLU A 83 -32.38 20.22 3.83
C GLU A 83 -33.79 19.91 4.33
N LYS A 84 -34.02 18.69 4.83
CA LYS A 84 -35.31 18.27 5.38
C LYS A 84 -35.71 19.05 6.63
N LEU A 85 -34.73 19.43 7.47
CA LEU A 85 -34.96 20.25 8.67
C LEU A 85 -35.30 21.71 8.31
N MET A 86 -34.75 22.25 7.23
CA MET A 86 -35.04 23.62 6.77
C MET A 86 -36.41 23.78 6.09
N LEU A 87 -37.01 22.68 5.64
CA LEU A 87 -38.30 22.68 4.95
C LEU A 87 -39.52 22.52 5.88
N HIS A 88 -39.30 22.35 7.19
CA HIS A 88 -40.34 22.25 8.24
C HIS A 88 -40.25 23.45 9.20
#